data_AF-A0A3D8SEZ6-F1
#
_entry.id   AF-A0A3D8SEZ6-F1
#
_cell.length_a   1.000
_cell.length_b   1.000
_cell.length_c   1.000
_cell.angle_alpha   90.00
_cell.angle_beta   90.00
_cell.angle_gamma   90.00
#
_symmetry.space_group_name_H-M   'P 1'
#
loop_
_entity.id
_entity.type
_entity.pdbx_description
1 polymer ?
#
loop_
_entity_poly.entity_id
_entity_poly.type
_entity_poly.pdbx_seq_one_letter_code
_entity_poly.pdbx_strand_id
1 'polypeptide(L)'
;MSHTPGCATCMKRRVKCDGAHPNCGQCQQTNRICFPVLQRNPKFTFVAEKLMQKSHVPTPQKKTKSAQNYAAAREMIPSALTIPLEDQAMAYYFDHYVMPPTEVIEAARGCDSYLSLMWKRSQRESAICQAILATSYNAFAKARRNHAASRTSRLMYAQAISIIQKSLLDPVGSCSDETLLAIMVLGMYELTNWHPYENEQGGLNRQHQVSRHKTQCICHMDGATAVLKTRRQHGPLNERSLGLDKLVRRQILKIKLHRGTGIPVWLKDGASFGETGFSLILDGWMVRISQIQQEMQRFTPTMNISILNSEYFTTSELKDLLEQAMIIDNEMYLWTARLTPEWSYQTYTTGCESLPASSYDGVMHAYSSLGHAVIWNIYRSIRITLNGTVITILRQLETYYEHEVQSSVEFAINTIRDLIGDICASIPFFTGEGRDSHKGGGSSSIVVEVQTERREMVKASEMAYLSAPLCTIIEHFAVSGTSYLQQQWIRSRLSDVGHATSYAILEEISRV
;
A
#
# COMPACT_ATOMS: atom_id res chain seq x y z
N MET A 1 -0.85 61.00 4.74
CA MET A 1 -0.83 60.33 6.05
C MET A 1 -1.47 58.96 5.88
N SER A 2 -0.67 57.91 5.93
CA SER A 2 -1.10 56.52 5.82
C SER A 2 -1.82 56.09 7.10
N HIS A 3 -3.09 55.70 7.01
CA HIS A 3 -3.80 55.10 8.13
C HIS A 3 -3.19 53.71 8.43
N THR A 4 -2.42 53.59 9.50
CA THR A 4 -1.97 52.30 10.02
C THR A 4 -3.18 51.55 10.62
N PRO A 5 -3.38 50.27 10.31
CA PRO A 5 -4.42 49.47 10.96
C PRO A 5 -4.12 49.38 12.46
N GLY A 6 -5.11 49.66 13.30
CA GLY A 6 -4.97 49.50 14.75
C GLY A 6 -4.66 48.07 15.16
N CYS A 7 -4.10 47.87 16.35
CA CYS A 7 -3.81 46.52 16.86
C CYS A 7 -5.09 45.66 16.94
N ALA A 8 -4.96 44.34 16.85
CA ALA A 8 -6.10 43.43 16.82
C ALA A 8 -6.95 43.55 18.10
N THR A 9 -6.32 43.80 19.24
CA THR A 9 -7.00 44.01 20.52
C THR A 9 -7.91 45.26 20.51
N CYS A 10 -7.43 46.38 19.98
CA CYS A 10 -8.23 47.61 19.86
C CYS A 10 -9.31 47.49 18.79
N MET A 11 -9.03 46.83 17.66
CA MET A 11 -10.03 46.58 16.61
C MET A 11 -11.18 45.69 17.11
N LYS A 12 -10.88 44.61 17.85
CA LYS A 12 -11.92 43.74 18.44
C LYS A 12 -12.81 44.50 19.44
N ARG A 13 -12.22 45.46 20.14
CA ARG A 13 -12.92 46.36 21.07
C ARG A 13 -13.60 47.55 20.39
N ARG A 14 -13.42 47.74 19.08
CA ARG A 14 -13.90 48.88 18.28
C ARG A 14 -13.52 50.25 18.88
N VAL A 15 -12.31 50.33 19.43
CA VAL A 15 -11.74 51.59 19.96
C VAL A 15 -10.57 52.05 19.08
N LYS A 16 -10.34 53.36 19.03
CA LYS A 16 -9.29 53.96 18.21
C LYS A 16 -7.91 53.60 18.76
N CYS A 17 -7.06 53.01 17.94
CA CYS A 17 -5.69 52.66 18.30
C CYS A 17 -4.74 53.77 17.84
N ASP A 18 -3.75 54.10 18.68
CA ASP A 18 -2.69 55.05 18.36
C ASP A 18 -1.56 54.44 17.50
N GLY A 19 -1.55 53.11 17.34
CA GLY A 19 -0.58 52.39 16.51
C GLY A 19 0.83 52.32 17.11
N ALA A 20 1.00 52.67 18.40
CA ALA A 20 2.30 52.59 19.07
C ALA A 20 2.75 51.12 19.25
N HIS A 21 4.05 50.86 19.05
CA HIS A 21 4.68 49.55 19.21
C HIS A 21 5.79 49.65 20.27
N PRO A 22 5.97 48.63 21.13
CA PRO A 22 5.41 47.27 21.07
C PRO A 22 3.98 47.14 21.61
N ASN A 23 3.50 48.08 22.43
CA ASN A 23 2.14 48.10 22.97
C ASN A 23 1.49 49.47 22.74
N CYS A 24 0.23 49.47 22.29
CA CYS A 24 -0.55 50.71 22.13
C CYS A 24 -1.00 51.27 23.49
N GLY A 25 -1.16 52.59 23.61
CA GLY A 25 -1.48 53.24 24.89
C GLY A 25 -2.80 52.76 25.50
N GLN A 26 -3.78 52.43 24.66
CA GLN A 26 -5.09 51.89 25.08
C GLN A 26 -5.02 50.47 25.65
N CYS A 27 -4.11 49.63 25.13
CA CYS A 27 -3.86 48.31 25.68
C CYS A 27 -3.08 48.40 27.00
N GLN A 28 -2.11 49.32 27.07
CA GLN A 28 -1.30 49.53 28.26
C GLN A 28 -2.13 50.06 29.44
N GLN A 29 -2.95 51.11 29.23
CA GLN A 29 -3.79 51.68 30.30
C GLN A 29 -4.85 50.72 30.82
N THR A 30 -5.30 49.77 30.00
CA THR A 30 -6.30 48.78 30.41
C THR A 30 -5.72 47.45 30.82
N ASN A 31 -4.38 47.37 30.93
CA ASN A 31 -3.59 46.19 31.30
C ASN A 31 -3.95 44.94 30.46
N ARG A 32 -4.05 45.11 29.13
CA ARG A 32 -4.39 44.05 28.17
C ARG A 32 -3.27 43.80 27.19
N ILE A 33 -3.11 42.55 26.77
CA ILE A 33 -2.10 42.14 25.79
C ILE A 33 -2.39 42.79 24.42
N CYS A 34 -1.39 43.47 23.87
CA CYS A 34 -1.47 44.17 22.59
C CYS A 34 -1.02 43.25 21.45
N PHE A 35 -1.95 42.85 20.59
CA PHE A 35 -1.63 41.97 19.45
C PHE A 35 -1.42 42.80 18.17
N PRO A 36 -0.20 42.87 17.60
CA PRO A 36 0.02 43.53 16.32
C PRO A 36 -0.67 42.77 15.18
N VAL A 37 -1.19 43.50 14.19
CA VAL A 37 -1.73 42.90 12.97
C VAL A 37 -0.60 42.84 11.96
N LEU A 38 -0.17 41.64 11.60
CA LEU A 38 0.81 41.44 10.54
C LEU A 38 0.24 41.98 9.21
N GLN A 39 0.90 42.98 8.65
CA GLN A 39 0.52 43.56 7.36
C GLN A 39 0.59 42.48 6.28
N ARG A 40 -0.49 42.32 5.49
CA ARG A 40 -0.43 41.58 4.22
C ARG A 40 0.54 42.32 3.30
N ASN A 41 1.59 41.64 2.87
CA ASN A 41 2.59 42.21 1.97
C ASN A 41 1.94 42.74 0.66
N PRO A 42 2.30 43.96 0.22
CA PRO A 42 1.83 44.55 -1.02
C PRO A 42 2.48 43.86 -2.24
N LYS A 43 1.69 43.73 -3.30
CA LYS A 43 2.10 43.18 -4.59
C LYS A 43 3.24 44.01 -5.20
N PHE A 44 4.27 43.32 -5.71
CA PHE A 44 5.23 43.87 -6.66
C PHE A 44 4.51 44.29 -7.95
N THR A 45 4.60 45.56 -8.33
CA THR A 45 4.28 46.05 -9.68
C THR A 45 5.54 46.62 -10.30
N PHE A 46 5.99 46.01 -11.39
CA PHE A 46 6.95 46.59 -12.31
C PHE A 46 6.34 47.80 -13.02
N VAL A 47 7.20 48.80 -13.23
CA VAL A 47 6.93 50.12 -13.79
C VAL A 47 6.73 50.01 -15.31
N ALA A 48 5.59 50.48 -15.80
CA ALA A 48 5.49 51.11 -17.11
C ALA A 48 4.31 52.11 -17.11
N GLU A 49 4.55 53.26 -17.72
CA GLU A 49 3.57 54.30 -18.09
C GLU A 49 3.13 55.29 -17.01
N LYS A 50 3.98 56.31 -16.84
CA LYS A 50 3.57 57.65 -16.41
C LYS A 50 4.07 58.72 -17.39
N LEU A 51 3.59 58.65 -18.62
CA LEU A 51 3.46 59.76 -19.57
C LEU A 51 2.16 59.41 -20.32
N MET A 52 1.02 60.03 -20.09
CA MET A 52 0.69 61.39 -20.54
C MET A 52 -0.48 61.93 -19.72
N GLN A 53 -0.33 63.16 -19.23
CA GLN A 53 -1.43 63.93 -18.66
C GLN A 53 -2.24 64.60 -19.77
N LYS A 54 -3.56 64.59 -19.57
CA LYS A 54 -4.55 65.65 -19.85
C LYS A 54 -4.52 66.34 -21.22
N SER A 55 -5.53 66.03 -22.02
CA SER A 55 -6.21 67.02 -22.86
C SER A 55 -7.69 66.68 -23.00
N HIS A 56 -8.52 67.68 -22.72
CA HIS A 56 -9.98 67.64 -22.71
C HIS A 56 -10.48 67.87 -24.14
N VAL A 57 -11.21 66.92 -24.74
CA VAL A 57 -11.92 67.10 -26.01
C VAL A 57 -13.26 66.33 -25.96
N PRO A 58 -14.37 66.87 -26.51
CA PRO A 58 -15.72 66.35 -26.26
C PRO A 58 -16.00 65.03 -26.97
N THR A 59 -16.85 64.21 -26.34
CA THR A 59 -17.40 62.94 -26.84
C THR A 59 -18.12 63.07 -28.19
N PRO A 60 -17.81 62.18 -29.15
CA PRO A 60 -18.75 61.74 -30.17
C PRO A 60 -19.13 60.29 -29.91
N GLN A 61 -20.42 60.03 -29.68
CA GLN A 61 -20.98 58.69 -29.75
C GLN A 61 -20.73 58.10 -31.16
N LYS A 62 -19.90 57.05 -31.26
CA LYS A 62 -19.89 56.16 -32.42
C LYS A 62 -19.94 54.70 -31.96
N LYS A 63 -21.02 54.04 -32.39
CA LYS A 63 -21.24 52.60 -32.29
C LYS A 63 -20.15 51.88 -33.08
N THR A 64 -19.27 51.12 -32.43
CA THR A 64 -18.36 50.19 -33.12
C THR A 64 -18.36 48.83 -32.45
N LYS A 65 -18.87 47.83 -33.19
CA LYS A 65 -18.99 46.42 -32.84
C LYS A 65 -17.64 45.67 -32.67
N SER A 66 -16.49 46.35 -32.58
CA SER A 66 -15.18 45.69 -32.48
C SER A 66 -14.68 45.46 -31.05
N ALA A 67 -15.32 46.05 -30.02
CA ALA A 67 -14.93 45.85 -28.63
C ALA A 67 -15.29 44.45 -28.07
N GLN A 68 -16.18 43.71 -28.72
CA GLN A 68 -16.56 42.36 -28.30
C GLN A 68 -15.46 41.32 -28.56
N ASN A 69 -14.61 41.52 -29.56
CA ASN A 69 -13.55 40.55 -29.89
C ASN A 69 -12.33 40.65 -28.95
N TYR A 70 -12.10 41.81 -28.30
CA TYR A 70 -11.00 41.99 -27.35
C TYR A 70 -11.36 41.62 -25.90
N ALA A 71 -12.65 41.64 -25.55
CA ALA A 71 -13.11 41.19 -24.23
C ALA A 71 -12.99 39.67 -24.06
N ALA A 72 -13.31 38.90 -25.12
CA ALA A 72 -13.16 37.45 -25.14
C ALA A 72 -11.69 36.99 -24.98
N ALA A 73 -10.72 37.76 -25.50
CA ALA A 73 -9.30 37.46 -25.36
C ALA A 73 -8.76 37.71 -23.93
N ARG A 74 -9.44 38.54 -23.13
CA ARG A 74 -9.04 38.87 -21.74
C ARG A 74 -9.48 37.82 -20.72
N GLU A 75 -10.43 36.96 -21.07
CA GLU A 75 -10.85 35.80 -20.26
C GLU A 75 -9.89 34.60 -20.39
N MET A 76 -8.94 34.62 -21.34
CA MET A 76 -8.02 33.50 -21.59
C MET A 76 -6.70 33.55 -20.78
N ILE A 77 -6.48 34.58 -19.94
CA ILE A 77 -5.27 34.67 -19.12
C ILE A 77 -5.63 34.33 -17.67
N PRO A 78 -5.23 33.16 -17.14
CA PRO A 78 -5.48 32.78 -15.75
C PRO A 78 -4.94 33.85 -14.79
N SER A 79 -5.75 34.22 -13.78
CA SER A 79 -5.41 35.23 -12.77
C SER A 79 -4.26 34.81 -11.83
N ALA A 80 -3.87 33.54 -11.88
CA ALA A 80 -2.66 32.98 -11.30
C ALA A 80 -2.22 31.75 -12.11
N LEU A 81 -0.90 31.55 -12.27
CA LEU A 81 -0.36 30.28 -12.76
C LEU A 81 -0.59 29.23 -11.69
N THR A 82 -1.61 28.39 -11.87
CA THR A 82 -1.81 27.21 -11.03
C THR A 82 -1.14 26.01 -11.68
N ILE A 83 -0.45 25.20 -10.87
CA ILE A 83 0.08 23.92 -11.33
C ILE A 83 -1.14 23.06 -11.72
N PRO A 84 -1.18 22.46 -12.93
CA PRO A 84 -2.26 21.58 -13.34
C PRO A 84 -2.55 20.49 -12.30
N LEU A 85 -3.83 20.13 -12.12
CA LEU A 85 -4.21 19.11 -11.14
C LEU A 85 -3.55 17.75 -11.44
N GLU A 86 -3.32 17.46 -12.72
CA GLU A 86 -2.56 16.29 -13.16
C GLU A 86 -1.15 16.28 -12.56
N ASP A 87 -0.40 17.36 -12.75
CA ASP A 87 0.98 17.46 -12.28
C ASP A 87 1.06 17.36 -10.75
N GLN A 88 0.10 17.94 -10.03
CA GLN A 88 0.01 17.81 -8.57
C GLN A 88 -0.24 16.35 -8.14
N ALA A 89 -1.17 15.67 -8.81
CA ALA A 89 -1.52 14.29 -8.49
C ALA A 89 -0.38 13.32 -8.83
N MET A 90 0.24 13.51 -9.99
CA MET A 90 1.38 12.72 -10.45
C MET A 90 2.59 12.92 -9.54
N ALA A 91 2.95 14.17 -9.23
CA ALA A 91 4.06 14.45 -8.32
C ALA A 91 3.84 13.80 -6.95
N TYR A 92 2.62 13.92 -6.41
CA TYR A 92 2.26 13.27 -5.14
C TYR A 92 2.41 11.75 -5.21
N TYR A 93 1.82 11.11 -6.23
CA TYR A 93 1.83 9.66 -6.35
C TYR A 93 3.24 9.10 -6.54
N PHE A 94 4.05 9.73 -7.39
CA PHE A 94 5.39 9.25 -7.67
C PHE A 94 6.32 9.37 -6.46
N ASP A 95 6.23 10.49 -5.74
CA ASP A 95 7.04 10.75 -4.55
C ASP A 95 6.72 9.78 -3.40
N HIS A 96 5.44 9.43 -3.20
CA HIS A 96 4.99 8.65 -2.05
C HIS A 96 4.87 7.14 -2.31
N TYR A 97 4.60 6.72 -3.56
CA TYR A 97 4.24 5.33 -3.89
C TYR A 97 5.12 4.65 -4.93
N VAL A 98 5.80 5.40 -5.81
CA VAL A 98 6.49 4.82 -6.99
C VAL A 98 8.00 4.80 -6.86
N MET A 99 8.59 5.63 -6.01
CA MET A 99 10.05 5.68 -5.82
C MET A 99 10.46 4.82 -4.61
N PRO A 100 10.63 3.49 -4.76
CA PRO A 100 11.13 2.66 -3.68
C PRO A 100 12.57 3.06 -3.33
N PRO A 101 13.05 2.75 -2.11
CA PRO A 101 14.46 2.86 -1.80
C PRO A 101 15.28 2.01 -2.79
N THR A 102 16.43 2.52 -3.21
CA THR A 102 17.33 1.89 -4.21
C THR A 102 17.77 0.47 -3.84
N GLU A 103 17.57 0.06 -2.58
CA GLU A 103 18.09 -1.17 -1.96
C GLU A 103 17.11 -2.37 -1.99
N VAL A 104 15.94 -2.25 -2.63
CA VAL A 104 14.95 -3.35 -2.64
C VAL A 104 15.32 -4.44 -3.67
N ILE A 105 15.57 -5.64 -3.12
CA ILE A 105 15.89 -6.87 -3.84
C ILE A 105 14.75 -7.27 -4.78
N GLU A 106 15.05 -7.88 -5.94
CA GLU A 106 14.05 -8.24 -6.98
C GLU A 106 12.84 -8.99 -6.42
N ALA A 107 13.07 -9.94 -5.51
CA ALA A 107 12.04 -10.75 -4.86
C ALA A 107 11.02 -9.92 -4.05
N ALA A 108 11.39 -8.71 -3.62
CA ALA A 108 10.57 -7.79 -2.86
C ALA A 108 9.92 -6.68 -3.72
N ARG A 109 10.21 -6.61 -5.04
CA ARG A 109 9.70 -5.53 -5.91
C ARG A 109 8.22 -5.73 -6.27
N GLY A 110 7.46 -4.64 -6.21
CA GLY A 110 6.07 -4.55 -6.68
C GLY A 110 5.95 -3.85 -8.05
N CYS A 111 4.72 -3.70 -8.53
CA CYS A 111 4.42 -3.11 -9.84
C CYS A 111 4.96 -1.67 -9.97
N ASP A 112 5.09 -0.97 -8.84
CA ASP A 112 5.68 0.36 -8.69
C ASP A 112 7.04 0.48 -9.40
N SER A 113 7.87 -0.56 -9.34
CA SER A 113 9.20 -0.59 -9.97
C SER A 113 9.19 -0.40 -11.51
N TYR A 114 8.05 -0.60 -12.17
CA TYR A 114 7.90 -0.41 -13.62
C TYR A 114 7.22 0.91 -14.01
N LEU A 115 6.51 1.57 -13.09
CA LEU A 115 5.62 2.69 -13.43
C LEU A 115 6.39 3.92 -13.94
N SER A 116 7.54 4.26 -13.33
CA SER A 116 8.42 5.35 -13.79
C SER A 116 8.92 5.18 -15.21
N LEU A 117 9.25 3.95 -15.60
CA LEU A 117 9.70 3.67 -16.95
C LEU A 117 8.52 3.71 -17.94
N MET A 118 7.39 3.09 -17.58
CA MET A 118 6.22 3.00 -18.45
C MET A 118 5.58 4.36 -18.70
N TRP A 119 5.46 5.20 -17.68
CA TRP A 119 4.97 6.57 -17.84
C TRP A 119 5.78 7.39 -18.85
N LYS A 120 7.11 7.21 -18.88
CA LYS A 120 7.99 7.95 -19.79
C LYS A 120 7.94 7.48 -21.24
N ARG A 121 7.55 6.22 -21.48
CA ARG A 121 7.69 5.57 -22.80
C ARG A 121 6.36 5.32 -23.49
N SER A 122 5.28 5.21 -22.73
CA SER A 122 3.95 4.90 -23.26
C SER A 122 3.27 6.17 -23.77
N GLN A 123 2.37 6.03 -24.74
CA GLN A 123 1.54 7.15 -25.20
C GLN A 123 0.59 7.60 -24.08
N ARG A 124 0.18 8.87 -24.07
CA ARG A 124 -0.70 9.40 -23.01
C ARG A 124 -2.07 8.72 -23.00
N GLU A 125 -2.54 8.31 -24.17
CA GLU A 125 -3.80 7.62 -24.40
C GLU A 125 -3.71 6.11 -24.17
N SER A 126 -2.55 5.57 -23.78
CA SER A 126 -2.37 4.15 -23.47
C SER A 126 -3.11 3.73 -22.20
N ALA A 127 -3.48 2.45 -22.13
CA ALA A 127 -4.13 1.87 -20.96
C ALA A 127 -3.32 2.10 -19.68
N ILE A 128 -1.99 1.93 -19.75
CA ILE A 128 -1.11 2.09 -18.59
C ILE A 128 -1.04 3.54 -18.11
N CYS A 129 -0.95 4.52 -19.01
CA CYS A 129 -0.96 5.93 -18.62
C CYS A 129 -2.29 6.32 -17.96
N GLN A 130 -3.42 5.84 -18.51
CA GLN A 130 -4.74 6.07 -17.91
C GLN A 130 -4.88 5.40 -16.54
N ALA A 131 -4.33 4.18 -16.37
CA ALA A 131 -4.33 3.50 -15.07
C ALA A 131 -3.45 4.23 -14.03
N ILE A 132 -2.26 4.70 -14.42
CA ILE A 132 -1.38 5.50 -13.54
C ILE A 132 -2.05 6.82 -13.16
N LEU A 133 -2.71 7.49 -14.09
CA LEU A 133 -3.46 8.71 -13.80
C LEU A 133 -4.62 8.41 -12.83
N ALA A 134 -5.36 7.33 -13.05
CA ALA A 134 -6.43 6.92 -12.15
C ALA A 134 -5.93 6.75 -10.70
N THR A 135 -4.86 5.97 -10.50
CA THR A 135 -4.29 5.77 -9.16
C THR A 135 -3.70 7.04 -8.56
N SER A 136 -3.06 7.88 -9.38
CA SER A 136 -2.46 9.15 -8.94
C SER A 136 -3.52 10.15 -8.47
N TYR A 137 -4.57 10.35 -9.28
CA TYR A 137 -5.69 11.20 -8.90
C TYR A 137 -6.43 10.65 -7.68
N ASN A 138 -6.60 9.32 -7.55
CA ASN A 138 -7.23 8.73 -6.37
C ASN A 138 -6.44 9.02 -5.09
N ALA A 139 -5.13 8.75 -5.11
CA ALA A 139 -4.24 8.97 -3.98
C ALA A 139 -4.24 10.46 -3.57
N PHE A 140 -4.12 11.36 -4.54
CA PHE A 140 -4.16 12.80 -4.29
C PHE A 140 -5.52 13.28 -3.78
N ALA A 141 -6.62 12.76 -4.36
CA ALA A 141 -7.97 13.11 -3.95
C ALA A 141 -8.21 12.77 -2.47
N LYS A 142 -7.73 11.62 -2.01
CA LYS A 142 -7.82 11.21 -0.61
C LYS A 142 -6.96 12.07 0.29
N ALA A 143 -5.68 12.23 -0.05
CA ALA A 143 -4.72 12.98 0.74
C ALA A 143 -5.11 14.45 0.91
N ARG A 144 -5.72 15.05 -0.12
CA ARG A 144 -6.11 16.48 -0.13
C ARG A 144 -7.62 16.72 0.00
N ARG A 145 -8.42 15.67 0.20
CA ARG A 145 -9.89 15.73 0.21
C ARG A 145 -10.44 16.49 -1.01
N ASN A 146 -9.90 16.20 -2.19
CA ASN A 146 -10.20 16.90 -3.43
C ASN A 146 -11.22 16.13 -4.28
N HIS A 147 -12.47 16.60 -4.30
CA HIS A 147 -13.57 15.98 -5.04
C HIS A 147 -13.38 16.02 -6.56
N ALA A 148 -12.75 17.07 -7.11
CA ALA A 148 -12.48 17.16 -8.54
C ALA A 148 -11.50 16.05 -8.97
N ALA A 149 -10.41 15.86 -8.20
CA ALA A 149 -9.48 14.75 -8.42
C ALA A 149 -10.18 13.38 -8.31
N SER A 150 -11.09 13.19 -7.35
CA SER A 150 -11.88 11.95 -7.23
C SER A 150 -12.78 11.69 -8.45
N ARG A 151 -13.36 12.73 -9.06
CA ARG A 151 -14.12 12.58 -10.30
C ARG A 151 -13.20 12.22 -11.46
N THR A 152 -12.07 12.91 -11.62
CA THR A 152 -11.10 12.63 -12.68
C THR A 152 -10.53 11.22 -12.57
N SER A 153 -10.17 10.80 -11.36
CA SER A 153 -9.75 9.43 -11.01
C SER A 153 -10.67 8.36 -11.60
N ARG A 154 -11.99 8.49 -11.37
CA ARG A 154 -13.00 7.54 -11.89
C ARG A 154 -13.13 7.58 -13.41
N LEU A 155 -12.95 8.75 -14.04
CA LEU A 155 -12.96 8.89 -15.50
C LEU A 155 -11.75 8.18 -16.12
N MET A 156 -10.54 8.40 -15.59
CA MET A 156 -9.32 7.74 -16.05
C MET A 156 -9.40 6.21 -15.85
N TYR A 157 -9.97 5.77 -14.72
CA TYR A 157 -10.25 4.36 -14.46
C TYR A 157 -11.14 3.73 -15.54
N ALA A 158 -12.28 4.36 -15.84
CA ALA A 158 -13.20 3.87 -16.86
C ALA A 158 -12.57 3.89 -18.27
N GLN A 159 -11.77 4.91 -18.58
CA GLN A 159 -11.03 5.00 -19.84
C GLN A 159 -9.99 3.88 -19.97
N ALA A 160 -9.22 3.61 -18.91
CA ALA A 160 -8.26 2.52 -18.88
C ALA A 160 -8.93 1.16 -19.15
N ILE A 161 -10.06 0.87 -18.50
CA ILE A 161 -10.84 -0.35 -18.79
C ILE A 161 -11.26 -0.42 -20.25
N SER A 162 -11.79 0.67 -20.82
CA SER A 162 -12.23 0.69 -22.22
C SER A 162 -11.07 0.42 -23.19
N ILE A 163 -9.87 0.97 -22.91
CA ILE A 163 -8.68 0.75 -23.73
C ILE A 163 -8.16 -0.69 -23.56
N ILE A 164 -8.15 -1.23 -22.33
CA ILE A 164 -7.78 -2.62 -22.07
C ILE A 164 -8.71 -3.55 -22.83
N GLN A 165 -10.02 -3.35 -22.76
CA GLN A 165 -11.00 -4.18 -23.50
C GLN A 165 -10.72 -4.20 -25.00
N LYS A 166 -10.40 -3.05 -25.61
CA LYS A 166 -10.00 -2.99 -27.02
C LYS A 166 -8.66 -3.69 -27.28
N SER A 167 -7.68 -3.50 -26.39
CA SER A 167 -6.35 -4.10 -26.50
C SER A 167 -6.41 -5.62 -26.40
N LEU A 168 -7.31 -6.16 -25.59
CA LEU A 168 -7.52 -7.60 -25.44
C LEU A 168 -8.14 -8.25 -26.70
N LEU A 169 -8.79 -7.47 -27.57
CA LEU A 169 -9.30 -7.96 -28.86
C LEU A 169 -8.22 -7.97 -29.95
N ASP A 170 -7.11 -7.26 -29.74
CA ASP A 170 -5.98 -7.20 -30.66
C ASP A 170 -4.92 -8.25 -30.29
N PRO A 171 -4.44 -9.10 -31.23
CA PRO A 171 -3.43 -10.11 -30.92
C PRO A 171 -2.14 -9.55 -30.32
N VAL A 172 -1.70 -8.37 -30.76
CA VAL A 172 -0.48 -7.72 -30.24
C VAL A 172 -0.76 -7.04 -28.90
N GLY A 173 -1.84 -6.27 -28.81
CA GLY A 173 -2.29 -5.56 -27.62
C GLY A 173 -2.53 -6.51 -26.44
N SER A 174 -3.18 -7.65 -26.68
CA SER A 174 -3.50 -8.66 -25.66
C SER A 174 -2.27 -9.28 -25.01
N CYS A 175 -1.10 -9.17 -25.66
CA CYS A 175 0.18 -9.65 -25.14
C CYS A 175 1.10 -8.51 -24.71
N SER A 176 0.67 -7.24 -24.72
CA SER A 176 1.54 -6.10 -24.43
C SER A 176 1.83 -5.93 -22.94
N ASP A 177 3.04 -5.42 -22.62
CA ASP A 177 3.43 -5.05 -21.25
C ASP A 177 2.51 -3.96 -20.68
N GLU A 178 2.07 -3.01 -21.53
CA GLU A 178 1.15 -1.94 -21.14
C GLU A 178 -0.19 -2.49 -20.67
N THR A 179 -0.77 -3.46 -21.40
CA THR A 179 -2.06 -4.05 -21.03
C THR A 179 -1.94 -4.85 -19.74
N LEU A 180 -0.91 -5.70 -19.63
CA LEU A 180 -0.71 -6.51 -18.43
C LEU A 180 -0.48 -5.63 -17.19
N LEU A 181 0.40 -4.62 -17.28
CA LEU A 181 0.68 -3.74 -16.16
C LEU A 181 -0.52 -2.84 -15.83
N ALA A 182 -1.29 -2.39 -16.82
CA ALA A 182 -2.50 -1.61 -16.58
C ALA A 182 -3.52 -2.41 -15.76
N ILE A 183 -3.76 -3.69 -16.10
CA ILE A 183 -4.64 -4.58 -15.32
C ILE A 183 -4.17 -4.66 -13.86
N MET A 184 -2.86 -4.84 -13.62
CA MET A 184 -2.30 -4.90 -12.27
C MET A 184 -2.50 -3.58 -11.51
N VAL A 185 -2.26 -2.43 -12.15
CA VAL A 185 -2.44 -1.10 -11.55
C VAL A 185 -3.92 -0.81 -11.25
N LEU A 186 -4.85 -1.26 -12.07
CA LEU A 186 -6.28 -1.15 -11.79
C LEU A 186 -6.72 -2.04 -10.62
N GLY A 187 -6.11 -3.21 -10.42
CA GLY A 187 -6.27 -3.98 -9.18
C GLY A 187 -5.84 -3.19 -7.94
N MET A 188 -4.72 -2.47 -8.01
CA MET A 188 -4.27 -1.57 -6.94
C MET A 188 -5.21 -0.36 -6.75
N TYR A 189 -5.76 0.16 -7.84
CA TYR A 189 -6.77 1.21 -7.79
C TYR A 189 -7.98 0.77 -6.98
N GLU A 190 -8.48 -0.45 -7.15
CA GLU A 190 -9.64 -0.93 -6.41
C GLU A 190 -9.34 -1.11 -4.91
N LEU A 191 -8.15 -1.60 -4.56
CA LEU A 191 -7.72 -1.71 -3.16
C LEU A 191 -7.64 -0.34 -2.46
N THR A 192 -7.23 0.69 -3.18
CA THR A 192 -7.23 2.07 -2.67
C THR A 192 -8.64 2.64 -2.66
N ASN A 193 -9.41 2.53 -3.74
CA ASN A 193 -10.73 3.15 -3.90
C ASN A 193 -11.88 2.31 -3.31
N TRP A 194 -11.75 1.93 -2.03
CA TRP A 194 -12.83 1.30 -1.27
C TRP A 194 -13.90 2.33 -0.84
N HIS A 195 -15.17 2.00 -1.09
CA HIS A 195 -16.32 2.68 -0.51
C HIS A 195 -17.34 1.62 -0.04
N PRO A 196 -17.92 1.76 1.16
CA PRO A 196 -19.00 0.88 1.60
C PRO A 196 -20.17 0.97 0.61
N TYR A 197 -20.80 -0.17 0.30
CA TYR A 197 -21.92 -0.23 -0.63
C TYR A 197 -23.17 0.35 0.06
N GLU A 198 -23.47 1.63 -0.16
CA GLU A 198 -24.57 2.36 0.51
C GLU A 198 -25.98 1.91 0.08
N ASN A 199 -26.12 1.16 -1.03
CA ASN A 199 -27.40 0.97 -1.72
C ASN A 199 -28.13 -0.37 -1.48
N GLU A 200 -27.66 -1.24 -0.57
CA GLU A 200 -28.38 -2.49 -0.29
C GLU A 200 -29.25 -2.34 0.96
N GLN A 201 -30.57 -2.27 0.75
CA GLN A 201 -31.63 -2.09 1.76
C GLN A 201 -31.70 -3.19 2.85
N GLY A 202 -30.77 -4.14 2.86
CA GLY A 202 -30.54 -5.06 3.97
C GLY A 202 -29.08 -4.97 4.36
N GLY A 203 -28.78 -4.25 5.45
CA GLY A 203 -27.40 -3.95 5.87
C GLY A 203 -26.53 -5.20 5.93
N LEU A 204 -25.73 -5.44 4.88
CA LEU A 204 -24.69 -6.46 4.89
C LEU A 204 -23.74 -6.13 6.02
N ASN A 205 -23.42 -7.13 6.85
CA ASN A 205 -22.41 -6.94 7.89
C ASN A 205 -21.07 -6.50 7.25
N ARG A 206 -20.24 -5.77 8.01
CA ARG A 206 -18.96 -5.22 7.52
C ARG A 206 -18.05 -6.29 6.89
N GLN A 207 -18.07 -7.51 7.44
CA GLN A 207 -17.28 -8.63 6.95
C GLN A 207 -17.70 -9.09 5.55
N HIS A 208 -19.01 -9.16 5.24
CA HIS A 208 -19.50 -9.47 3.90
C HIS A 208 -19.12 -8.39 2.88
N GLN A 209 -19.15 -7.11 3.28
CA GLN A 209 -18.73 -6.01 2.42
C GLN A 209 -17.24 -6.11 2.07
N VAL A 210 -16.38 -6.35 3.06
CA VAL A 210 -14.93 -6.57 2.85
C VAL A 210 -14.70 -7.77 1.93
N SER A 211 -15.41 -8.89 2.16
CA SER A 211 -15.31 -10.09 1.34
C SER A 211 -15.69 -9.82 -0.13
N ARG A 212 -16.79 -9.11 -0.37
CA ARG A 212 -17.23 -8.71 -1.71
C ARG A 212 -16.19 -7.84 -2.42
N HIS A 213 -15.54 -6.93 -1.72
CA HIS A 213 -14.47 -6.10 -2.31
C HIS A 213 -13.25 -6.91 -2.71
N LYS A 214 -12.82 -7.83 -1.84
CA LYS A 214 -11.73 -8.76 -2.15
C LYS A 214 -12.03 -9.50 -3.46
N THR A 215 -13.27 -9.92 -3.68
CA THR A 215 -13.72 -10.55 -4.94
C THR A 215 -13.56 -9.66 -6.18
N GLN A 216 -13.79 -8.35 -6.07
CA GLN A 216 -13.60 -7.45 -7.21
C GLN A 216 -12.12 -7.33 -7.62
N CYS A 217 -11.23 -7.17 -6.64
CA CYS A 217 -9.79 -7.15 -6.87
C CYS A 217 -9.28 -8.48 -7.47
N ILE A 218 -9.92 -9.59 -7.13
CA ILE A 218 -9.62 -10.92 -7.70
C ILE A 218 -9.92 -10.96 -9.20
N CYS A 219 -10.95 -10.26 -9.70
CA CYS A 219 -11.28 -10.26 -11.13
C CYS A 219 -10.14 -9.70 -12.00
N HIS A 220 -9.46 -8.63 -11.55
CA HIS A 220 -8.26 -8.12 -12.25
C HIS A 220 -7.14 -9.15 -12.27
N MET A 221 -6.99 -9.92 -11.20
CA MET A 221 -5.95 -10.94 -11.07
C MET A 221 -6.24 -12.18 -11.92
N ASP A 222 -7.50 -12.58 -12.05
CA ASP A 222 -7.92 -13.61 -12.99
C ASP A 222 -7.71 -13.13 -14.45
N GLY A 223 -8.01 -11.86 -14.74
CA GLY A 223 -7.69 -11.23 -16.02
C GLY A 223 -6.19 -11.22 -16.32
N ALA A 224 -5.36 -10.81 -15.35
CA ALA A 224 -3.90 -10.83 -15.47
C ALA A 224 -3.36 -12.26 -15.68
N THR A 225 -3.96 -13.25 -15.02
CA THR A 225 -3.61 -14.67 -15.20
C THR A 225 -3.88 -15.13 -16.65
N ALA A 226 -5.03 -14.74 -17.22
CA ALA A 226 -5.37 -15.06 -18.61
C ALA A 226 -4.41 -14.39 -19.60
N VAL A 227 -4.12 -13.09 -19.42
CA VAL A 227 -3.15 -12.35 -20.25
C VAL A 227 -1.76 -12.96 -20.16
N LEU A 228 -1.29 -13.27 -18.95
CA LEU A 228 0.02 -13.91 -18.74
C LEU A 228 0.10 -15.27 -19.44
N LYS A 229 -0.98 -16.07 -19.41
CA LYS A 229 -1.05 -17.34 -20.13
C LYS A 229 -0.93 -17.14 -21.64
N THR A 230 -1.64 -16.17 -22.20
CA THR A 230 -1.57 -15.85 -23.64
C THR A 230 -0.17 -15.40 -24.03
N ARG A 231 0.47 -14.53 -23.24
CA ARG A 231 1.87 -14.11 -23.45
C ARG A 231 2.82 -15.29 -23.48
N ARG A 232 2.68 -16.24 -22.55
CA ARG A 232 3.51 -17.45 -22.50
C ARG A 232 3.39 -18.32 -23.74
N GLN A 233 2.21 -18.39 -24.34
CA GLN A 233 1.99 -19.15 -25.58
C GLN A 233 2.69 -18.52 -26.79
N HIS A 234 2.88 -17.20 -26.79
CA HIS A 234 3.55 -16.45 -27.85
C HIS A 234 5.05 -16.22 -27.57
N GLY A 235 5.53 -16.57 -26.37
CA GLY A 235 6.89 -16.33 -25.90
C GLY A 235 7.10 -14.91 -25.35
N PRO A 236 8.10 -14.69 -24.47
CA PRO A 236 8.39 -13.36 -23.92
C PRO A 236 8.88 -12.41 -25.02
N LEU A 237 8.34 -11.19 -25.06
CA LEU A 237 8.70 -10.20 -26.09
C LEU A 237 10.15 -9.72 -25.97
N ASN A 238 10.70 -9.66 -24.74
CA ASN A 238 12.08 -9.27 -24.41
C ASN A 238 12.37 -9.52 -22.90
N GLU A 239 13.61 -9.29 -22.45
CA GLU A 239 14.03 -9.44 -21.04
C GLU A 239 13.20 -8.61 -20.04
N ARG A 240 12.74 -7.41 -20.42
CA ARG A 240 11.89 -6.59 -19.53
C ARG A 240 10.51 -7.19 -19.38
N SER A 241 9.95 -7.70 -20.49
CA SER A 241 8.69 -8.43 -20.47
C SER A 241 8.78 -9.69 -19.59
N LEU A 242 9.94 -10.35 -19.57
CA LEU A 242 10.21 -11.45 -18.64
C LEU A 242 10.21 -10.99 -17.18
N GLY A 243 10.82 -9.85 -16.87
CA GLY A 243 10.78 -9.25 -15.52
C GLY A 243 9.37 -8.94 -15.04
N LEU A 244 8.50 -8.44 -15.91
CA LEU A 244 7.09 -8.19 -15.61
C LEU A 244 6.32 -9.50 -15.40
N ASP A 245 6.56 -10.51 -16.24
CA ASP A 245 5.92 -11.83 -16.13
C ASP A 245 6.23 -12.50 -14.77
N LYS A 246 7.49 -12.46 -14.33
CA LYS A 246 7.90 -12.92 -12.98
C LYS A 246 7.11 -12.21 -11.88
N LEU A 247 7.02 -10.88 -11.98
CA LEU A 247 6.33 -10.07 -10.99
C LEU A 247 4.86 -10.45 -10.90
N VAL A 248 4.16 -10.50 -12.03
CA VAL A 248 2.74 -10.85 -12.09
C VAL A 248 2.51 -12.27 -11.58
N ARG A 249 3.33 -13.23 -12.01
CA ARG A 249 3.28 -14.61 -11.51
C ARG A 249 3.33 -14.64 -9.98
N ARG A 250 4.30 -13.95 -9.35
CA ARG A 250 4.40 -13.91 -7.88
C ARG A 250 3.16 -13.33 -7.20
N GLN A 251 2.54 -12.30 -7.79
CA GLN A 251 1.28 -11.77 -7.25
C GLN A 251 0.13 -12.78 -7.38
N ILE A 252 0.06 -13.52 -8.49
CA ILE A 252 -0.93 -14.60 -8.65
C ILE A 252 -0.70 -15.69 -7.61
N LEU A 253 0.55 -16.15 -7.40
CA LEU A 253 0.88 -17.18 -6.41
C LEU A 253 0.43 -16.78 -5.00
N LYS A 254 0.71 -15.54 -4.58
CA LYS A 254 0.26 -15.02 -3.28
C LYS A 254 -1.26 -15.13 -3.12
N ILE A 255 -2.02 -14.73 -4.14
CA ILE A 255 -3.49 -14.79 -4.08
C ILE A 255 -3.99 -16.24 -4.07
N LYS A 256 -3.40 -17.12 -4.88
CA LYS A 256 -3.78 -18.54 -4.92
C LYS A 256 -3.53 -19.22 -3.57
N LEU A 257 -2.42 -18.91 -2.91
CA LEU A 257 -2.09 -19.35 -1.56
C LEU A 257 -3.11 -18.87 -0.54
N HIS A 258 -3.42 -17.57 -0.50
CA HIS A 258 -4.41 -17.04 0.46
C HIS A 258 -5.81 -17.62 0.25
N ARG A 259 -6.15 -18.01 -0.98
CA ARG A 259 -7.45 -18.63 -1.30
C ARG A 259 -7.47 -20.15 -1.14
N GLY A 260 -6.32 -20.79 -0.89
CA GLY A 260 -6.20 -22.25 -0.91
C GLY A 260 -6.60 -22.87 -2.25
N THR A 261 -6.44 -22.13 -3.35
CA THR A 261 -6.82 -22.61 -4.69
C THR A 261 -5.61 -23.13 -5.43
N GLY A 262 -5.80 -24.21 -6.20
CA GLY A 262 -4.72 -24.83 -6.96
C GLY A 262 -4.05 -23.88 -7.96
N ILE A 263 -2.74 -24.08 -8.11
CA ILE A 263 -1.94 -23.35 -9.10
C ILE A 263 -1.89 -24.17 -10.39
N PRO A 264 -2.29 -23.57 -11.54
CA PRO A 264 -2.24 -24.25 -12.83
C PRO A 264 -0.83 -24.78 -13.15
N VAL A 265 -0.74 -25.95 -13.79
CA VAL A 265 0.55 -26.63 -14.09
C VAL A 265 1.55 -25.70 -14.79
N TRP A 266 1.09 -24.94 -15.79
CA TRP A 266 1.93 -24.00 -16.55
C TRP A 266 2.50 -22.84 -15.71
N LEU A 267 1.93 -22.61 -14.52
CA LEU A 267 2.31 -21.57 -13.56
C LEU A 267 2.98 -22.17 -12.31
N LYS A 268 3.40 -23.44 -12.31
CA LYS A 268 4.10 -24.02 -11.14
C LYS A 268 5.59 -23.69 -11.16
N ASP A 269 6.26 -23.99 -12.27
CA ASP A 269 7.71 -23.86 -12.37
C ASP A 269 8.18 -22.42 -12.59
N GLY A 270 8.79 -21.84 -11.56
CA GLY A 270 9.37 -20.49 -11.59
C GLY A 270 10.63 -20.35 -12.42
N ALA A 271 11.42 -21.42 -12.55
CA ALA A 271 12.63 -21.39 -13.36
C ALA A 271 12.27 -21.17 -14.84
N SER A 272 11.12 -21.70 -15.29
CA SER A 272 10.57 -21.42 -16.63
C SER A 272 10.19 -19.94 -16.88
N PHE A 273 10.04 -19.13 -15.83
CA PHE A 273 9.87 -17.68 -15.86
C PHE A 273 11.19 -16.92 -15.63
N GLY A 274 12.31 -17.64 -15.49
CA GLY A 274 13.63 -17.08 -15.22
C GLY A 274 13.83 -16.64 -13.77
N GLU A 275 13.00 -17.11 -12.82
CA GLU A 275 13.16 -16.84 -11.39
C GLU A 275 14.38 -17.59 -10.85
N THR A 276 15.13 -16.93 -9.97
CA THR A 276 16.36 -17.48 -9.37
C THR A 276 16.45 -17.08 -7.89
N GLY A 277 17.36 -17.72 -7.14
CA GLY A 277 17.65 -17.37 -5.75
C GLY A 277 16.42 -17.43 -4.85
N PHE A 278 16.24 -16.42 -4.00
CA PHE A 278 15.15 -16.38 -3.02
C PHE A 278 13.76 -16.42 -3.64
N SER A 279 13.54 -15.77 -4.79
CA SER A 279 12.22 -15.83 -5.45
C SER A 279 11.83 -17.26 -5.75
N LEU A 280 12.71 -18.02 -6.40
CA LEU A 280 12.42 -19.40 -6.79
C LEU A 280 12.13 -20.29 -5.59
N ILE A 281 12.85 -20.10 -4.47
CA ILE A 281 12.64 -20.85 -3.23
C ILE A 281 11.28 -20.52 -2.61
N LEU A 282 11.01 -19.23 -2.39
CA LEU A 282 9.77 -18.76 -1.75
C LEU A 282 8.54 -19.13 -2.60
N ASP A 283 8.63 -18.94 -3.92
CA ASP A 283 7.57 -19.27 -4.87
C ASP A 283 7.31 -20.79 -4.90
N GLY A 284 8.37 -21.61 -4.80
CA GLY A 284 8.26 -23.07 -4.71
C GLY A 284 7.46 -23.53 -3.48
N TRP A 285 7.67 -22.91 -2.32
CA TRP A 285 6.87 -23.21 -1.13
C TRP A 285 5.41 -22.79 -1.28
N MET A 286 5.16 -21.57 -1.80
CA MET A 286 3.78 -21.12 -2.06
C MET A 286 3.04 -22.09 -3.00
N VAL A 287 3.73 -22.62 -4.01
CA VAL A 287 3.17 -23.61 -4.95
C VAL A 287 2.77 -24.90 -4.24
N ARG A 288 3.67 -25.47 -3.44
CA ARG A 288 3.43 -26.74 -2.74
C ARG A 288 2.35 -26.60 -1.67
N ILE A 289 2.35 -25.52 -0.90
CA ILE A 289 1.33 -25.25 0.12
C ILE A 289 -0.04 -25.09 -0.51
N SER A 290 -0.16 -24.32 -1.61
CA SER A 290 -1.44 -24.14 -2.31
C SER A 290 -1.98 -25.46 -2.89
N GLN A 291 -1.09 -26.38 -3.28
CA GLN A 291 -1.48 -27.72 -3.74
C GLN A 291 -2.09 -28.54 -2.60
N ILE A 292 -1.45 -28.55 -1.43
CA ILE A 292 -1.97 -29.20 -0.22
C ILE A 292 -3.35 -28.62 0.12
N GLN A 293 -3.48 -27.30 0.16
CA GLN A 293 -4.75 -26.63 0.46
C GLN A 293 -5.85 -26.97 -0.56
N GLN A 294 -5.52 -27.09 -1.84
CA GLN A 294 -6.48 -27.51 -2.87
C GLN A 294 -6.94 -28.95 -2.66
N GLU A 295 -6.03 -29.86 -2.34
CA GLU A 295 -6.36 -31.26 -2.09
C GLU A 295 -7.23 -31.41 -0.84
N MET A 296 -6.96 -30.59 0.19
CA MET A 296 -7.79 -30.53 1.39
C MET A 296 -9.25 -30.13 1.14
N GLN A 297 -9.51 -29.29 0.12
CA GLN A 297 -10.89 -28.89 -0.22
C GLN A 297 -11.76 -30.08 -0.63
N ARG A 298 -11.16 -31.20 -1.09
CA ARG A 298 -11.90 -32.43 -1.42
C ARG A 298 -12.49 -33.12 -0.19
N PHE A 299 -11.90 -32.90 0.98
CA PHE A 299 -12.33 -33.48 2.26
C PHE A 299 -13.32 -32.59 3.02
N THR A 300 -13.60 -31.39 2.51
CA THR A 300 -14.64 -30.54 3.09
C THR A 300 -16.00 -31.09 2.65
N PRO A 301 -16.91 -31.48 3.56
CA PRO A 301 -18.19 -32.06 3.18
C PRO A 301 -19.04 -31.01 2.46
N THR A 302 -19.01 -31.03 1.12
CA THR A 302 -20.14 -30.54 0.33
C THR A 302 -21.34 -31.41 0.69
N MET A 303 -22.49 -30.81 0.98
CA MET A 303 -23.74 -31.40 1.49
C MET A 303 -24.32 -32.65 0.78
N ASN A 304 -23.62 -33.34 -0.13
CA ASN A 304 -24.24 -34.26 -1.08
C ASN A 304 -23.54 -35.60 -1.39
N ILE A 305 -22.60 -36.13 -0.60
CA ILE A 305 -22.06 -37.48 -0.89
C ILE A 305 -22.07 -38.40 0.33
N SER A 306 -22.76 -39.54 0.15
CA SER A 306 -23.05 -40.63 1.09
C SER A 306 -21.79 -41.36 1.59
N ILE A 307 -21.63 -41.47 2.91
CA ILE A 307 -20.45 -41.98 3.60
C ILE A 307 -20.77 -43.33 4.24
N LEU A 308 -20.31 -44.44 3.65
CA LEU A 308 -20.13 -45.71 4.38
C LEU A 308 -18.84 -46.45 4.02
N ASN A 309 -18.21 -46.14 2.87
CA ASN A 309 -16.90 -46.71 2.47
C ASN A 309 -15.79 -45.65 2.25
N SER A 310 -16.07 -44.38 2.56
CA SER A 310 -15.17 -43.22 2.31
C SER A 310 -14.20 -42.92 3.46
N GLU A 311 -14.46 -43.42 4.66
CA GLU A 311 -13.82 -42.89 5.88
C GLU A 311 -12.35 -43.31 6.03
N TYR A 312 -12.02 -44.58 5.75
CA TYR A 312 -10.64 -45.08 5.86
C TYR A 312 -9.69 -44.49 4.81
N PHE A 313 -10.18 -44.27 3.58
CA PHE A 313 -9.38 -43.65 2.52
C PHE A 313 -9.06 -42.18 2.86
N THR A 314 -9.99 -41.48 3.50
CA THR A 314 -9.82 -40.07 3.89
C THR A 314 -8.72 -39.87 4.95
N THR A 315 -8.60 -40.75 5.94
CA THR A 315 -7.56 -40.62 6.98
C THR A 315 -6.14 -40.85 6.44
N SER A 316 -5.95 -41.79 5.52
CA SER A 316 -4.63 -42.03 4.91
C SER A 316 -4.18 -40.84 4.07
N GLU A 317 -5.08 -40.31 3.23
CA GLU A 317 -4.77 -39.14 2.39
C GLU A 317 -4.46 -37.90 3.24
N LEU A 318 -5.17 -37.70 4.36
CA LEU A 318 -4.87 -36.62 5.29
C LEU A 318 -3.49 -36.77 5.97
N LYS A 319 -3.07 -38.01 6.29
CA LYS A 319 -1.73 -38.28 6.82
C LYS A 319 -0.65 -37.98 5.77
N ASP A 320 -0.87 -38.36 4.51
CA ASP A 320 0.05 -38.05 3.42
C ASP A 320 0.18 -36.54 3.20
N LEU A 321 -0.92 -35.79 3.29
CA LEU A 321 -0.91 -34.32 3.22
C LEU A 321 -0.19 -33.70 4.43
N LEU A 322 -0.38 -34.25 5.63
CA LEU A 322 0.34 -33.80 6.83
C LEU A 322 1.84 -34.02 6.68
N GLU A 323 2.27 -35.20 6.21
CA GLU A 323 3.67 -35.51 5.98
C GLU A 323 4.29 -34.53 4.97
N GLN A 324 3.62 -34.27 3.85
CA GLN A 324 4.06 -33.28 2.86
C GLN A 324 4.19 -31.88 3.46
N ALA A 325 3.23 -31.46 4.30
CA ALA A 325 3.27 -30.16 4.98
C ALA A 325 4.45 -30.07 5.96
N MET A 326 4.72 -31.13 6.73
CA MET A 326 5.83 -31.20 7.67
C MET A 326 7.20 -31.21 6.97
N ILE A 327 7.30 -31.86 5.80
CA ILE A 327 8.51 -31.79 4.96
C ILE A 327 8.78 -30.33 4.54
N ILE A 328 7.75 -29.59 4.11
CA ILE A 328 7.90 -28.17 3.75
C ILE A 328 8.32 -27.35 4.96
N ASP A 329 7.73 -27.56 6.14
CA ASP A 329 8.09 -26.79 7.34
C ASP A 329 9.55 -27.02 7.74
N ASN A 330 10.02 -28.26 7.67
CA ASN A 330 11.42 -28.61 7.94
C ASN A 330 12.37 -27.99 6.89
N GLU A 331 12.01 -28.01 5.60
CA GLU A 331 12.78 -27.32 4.56
C GLU A 331 12.90 -25.81 4.82
N MET A 332 11.79 -25.18 5.23
CA MET A 332 11.72 -23.77 5.59
C MET A 332 12.57 -23.45 6.83
N TYR A 333 12.57 -24.33 7.83
CA TYR A 333 13.44 -24.21 9.00
C TYR A 333 14.92 -24.35 8.62
N LEU A 334 15.29 -25.38 7.87
CA LEU A 334 16.68 -25.59 7.45
C LEU A 334 17.19 -24.50 6.51
N TRP A 335 16.30 -23.85 5.75
CA TRP A 335 16.67 -22.72 4.92
C TRP A 335 17.20 -21.53 5.73
N THR A 336 16.62 -21.21 6.90
CA THR A 336 17.10 -20.10 7.73
C THR A 336 18.49 -20.39 8.30
N ALA A 337 18.79 -21.65 8.63
CA ALA A 337 20.10 -22.08 9.13
C ALA A 337 21.22 -22.00 8.07
N ARG A 338 20.87 -21.95 6.78
CA ARG A 338 21.82 -21.86 5.66
C ARG A 338 22.05 -20.44 5.14
N LEU A 339 21.34 -19.45 5.70
CA LEU A 339 21.51 -18.06 5.31
C LEU A 339 22.90 -17.55 5.70
N THR A 340 23.50 -16.73 4.84
CA THR A 340 24.76 -16.06 5.16
C THR A 340 24.55 -15.03 6.28
N PRO A 341 25.61 -14.67 7.05
CA PRO A 341 25.47 -13.76 8.18
C PRO A 341 24.83 -12.40 7.84
N GLU A 342 24.96 -11.91 6.60
CA GLU A 342 24.32 -10.66 6.13
C GLU A 342 22.78 -10.68 6.22
N TRP A 343 22.19 -11.88 6.18
CA TRP A 343 20.75 -12.10 6.27
C TRP A 343 20.25 -12.29 7.70
N SER A 344 21.15 -12.39 8.67
CA SER A 344 20.76 -12.39 10.08
C SER A 344 20.18 -11.02 10.47
N TYR A 345 19.20 -11.03 11.36
CA TYR A 345 18.68 -9.82 11.99
C TYR A 345 19.13 -9.78 13.45
N GLN A 346 19.25 -8.58 13.99
CA GLN A 346 19.57 -8.36 15.40
C GLN A 346 18.29 -8.11 16.19
N THR A 347 18.20 -8.67 17.39
CA THR A 347 17.05 -8.50 18.29
C THR A 347 17.43 -7.63 19.47
N TYR A 348 16.67 -6.56 19.69
CA TYR A 348 16.81 -5.64 20.81
C TYR A 348 15.62 -5.79 21.75
N THR A 349 15.88 -5.72 23.07
CA THR A 349 14.86 -5.85 24.12
C THR A 349 14.91 -4.70 25.13
N THR A 350 13.75 -4.38 25.74
CA THR A 350 13.56 -3.26 26.68
C THR A 350 14.47 -3.26 27.91
N GLY A 351 15.16 -4.37 28.20
CA GLY A 351 16.14 -4.47 29.29
C GLY A 351 17.54 -3.96 28.95
N CYS A 352 17.87 -3.79 27.66
CA CYS A 352 19.20 -3.33 27.21
C CYS A 352 19.19 -1.87 26.72
N GLU A 353 18.06 -1.38 26.18
CA GLU A 353 17.95 -0.03 25.58
C GLU A 353 16.52 0.53 25.75
N SER A 354 16.37 1.86 25.71
CA SER A 354 15.04 2.50 25.66
C SER A 354 14.41 2.29 24.28
N LEU A 355 13.67 1.19 24.12
CA LEU A 355 13.01 0.85 22.86
C LEU A 355 11.89 1.83 22.49
N PRO A 356 11.58 1.97 21.18
CA PRO A 356 10.44 2.77 20.74
C PRO A 356 9.13 2.28 21.34
N ALA A 357 8.20 3.20 21.62
CA ALA A 357 6.85 2.85 22.10
C ALA A 357 6.04 1.99 21.11
N SER A 358 6.48 1.93 19.85
CA SER A 358 5.93 1.07 18.79
C SER A 358 6.42 -0.39 18.86
N SER A 359 7.27 -0.74 19.83
CA SER A 359 7.81 -2.10 19.96
C SER A 359 6.76 -3.06 20.52
N TYR A 360 6.64 -4.22 19.89
CA TYR A 360 5.72 -5.27 20.33
C TYR A 360 6.35 -6.07 21.46
N ASP A 361 5.68 -6.14 22.62
CA ASP A 361 6.18 -6.81 23.83
C ASP A 361 7.62 -6.43 24.21
N GLY A 362 8.03 -5.20 23.89
CA GLY A 362 9.39 -4.72 24.16
C GLY A 362 10.47 -5.42 23.35
N VAL A 363 10.16 -5.87 22.13
CA VAL A 363 11.10 -6.49 21.19
C VAL A 363 11.12 -5.74 19.86
N MET A 364 12.31 -5.56 19.29
CA MET A 364 12.52 -4.96 17.98
C MET A 364 13.60 -5.71 17.18
N HIS A 365 13.39 -5.86 15.87
CA HIS A 365 14.36 -6.43 14.94
C HIS A 365 15.01 -5.35 14.08
N ALA A 366 16.35 -5.38 13.99
CA ALA A 366 17.11 -4.60 13.02
C ALA A 366 17.66 -5.49 11.91
N TYR A 367 17.62 -4.98 10.68
CA TYR A 367 18.02 -5.70 9.46
C TYR A 367 19.07 -4.91 8.68
N SER A 368 19.86 -5.60 7.88
CA SER A 368 20.87 -5.00 7.00
C SER A 368 20.29 -4.03 5.97
N SER A 369 19.06 -4.28 5.48
CA SER A 369 18.32 -3.34 4.62
C SER A 369 16.82 -3.61 4.66
N LEU A 370 16.03 -2.70 4.08
CA LEU A 370 14.58 -2.92 3.90
C LEU A 370 14.30 -4.21 3.12
N GLY A 371 15.10 -4.51 2.09
CA GLY A 371 14.96 -5.73 1.31
C GLY A 371 15.08 -7.00 2.18
N HIS A 372 16.01 -7.03 3.12
CA HIS A 372 16.17 -8.16 4.05
C HIS A 372 14.94 -8.33 4.93
N ALA A 373 14.44 -7.24 5.51
CA ALA A 373 13.23 -7.26 6.34
C ALA A 373 12.00 -7.77 5.57
N VAL A 374 11.84 -7.36 4.30
CA VAL A 374 10.74 -7.81 3.43
C VAL A 374 10.82 -9.31 3.17
N ILE A 375 12.00 -9.85 2.86
CA ILE A 375 12.18 -11.29 2.60
C ILE A 375 11.87 -12.12 3.85
N TRP A 376 12.34 -11.68 5.02
CA TRP A 376 11.98 -12.32 6.28
C TRP A 376 10.48 -12.34 6.52
N ASN A 377 9.79 -11.23 6.27
CA ASN A 377 8.35 -11.18 6.44
C ASN A 377 7.59 -12.01 5.40
N ILE A 378 8.09 -12.14 4.16
CA ILE A 378 7.52 -13.07 3.17
C ILE A 378 7.67 -14.51 3.66
N TYR A 379 8.86 -14.91 4.12
CA TYR A 379 9.11 -16.22 4.72
C TYR A 379 8.15 -16.52 5.87
N ARG A 380 8.03 -15.59 6.83
CA ARG A 380 7.17 -15.74 8.01
C ARG A 380 5.69 -15.86 7.61
N SER A 381 5.22 -15.05 6.67
CA SER A 381 3.86 -15.15 6.14
C SER A 381 3.57 -16.51 5.51
N ILE A 382 4.48 -17.03 4.67
CA ILE A 382 4.34 -18.36 4.06
C ILE A 382 4.29 -19.45 5.14
N ARG A 383 5.16 -19.37 6.14
CA ARG A 383 5.24 -20.38 7.21
C ARG A 383 4.04 -20.32 8.16
N ILE A 384 3.47 -19.15 8.42
CA ILE A 384 2.19 -18.98 9.13
C ILE A 384 1.08 -19.69 8.35
N THR A 385 0.98 -19.46 7.04
CA THR A 385 -0.05 -20.12 6.21
C THR A 385 0.11 -21.63 6.17
N LEU A 386 1.35 -22.14 6.08
CA LEU A 386 1.64 -23.56 6.16
C LEU A 386 1.18 -24.15 7.51
N ASN A 387 1.56 -23.53 8.63
CA ASN A 387 1.20 -24.04 9.95
C ASN A 387 -0.32 -23.92 10.22
N GLY A 388 -1.00 -22.91 9.67
CA GLY A 388 -2.46 -22.85 9.67
C GLY A 388 -3.11 -24.01 8.90
N THR A 389 -2.49 -24.41 7.78
CA THR A 389 -2.88 -25.58 6.99
C THR A 389 -2.64 -26.87 7.80
N VAL A 390 -1.49 -27.02 8.45
CA VAL A 390 -1.16 -28.14 9.35
C VAL A 390 -2.20 -28.28 10.47
N ILE A 391 -2.56 -27.19 11.16
CA ILE A 391 -3.59 -27.20 12.21
C ILE A 391 -4.93 -27.70 11.65
N THR A 392 -5.29 -27.30 10.42
CA THR A 392 -6.55 -27.72 9.80
C THR A 392 -6.52 -29.21 9.47
N ILE A 393 -5.40 -29.74 8.96
CA ILE A 393 -5.24 -31.20 8.73
C ILE A 393 -5.31 -31.96 10.05
N LEU A 394 -4.57 -31.52 11.06
CA LEU A 394 -4.53 -32.16 12.38
C LEU A 394 -5.92 -32.19 13.03
N ARG A 395 -6.67 -31.10 13.00
CA ARG A 395 -8.06 -31.06 13.54
C ARG A 395 -9.01 -32.00 12.80
N GLN A 396 -8.78 -32.26 11.51
CA GLN A 396 -9.55 -33.26 10.76
C GLN A 396 -9.14 -34.71 11.11
N LEU A 397 -7.92 -34.92 11.59
CA LEU A 397 -7.41 -36.21 12.08
C LEU A 397 -7.76 -36.46 13.57
N GLU A 398 -8.01 -35.41 14.35
CA GLU A 398 -8.29 -35.44 15.78
C GLU A 398 -9.51 -36.30 16.13
N THR A 399 -10.48 -36.38 15.21
CA THR A 399 -11.64 -37.29 15.28
C THR A 399 -11.27 -38.76 15.46
N TYR A 400 -10.02 -39.15 15.18
CA TYR A 400 -9.54 -40.54 15.24
C TYR A 400 -8.39 -40.78 16.24
N TYR A 401 -7.62 -39.76 16.65
CA TYR A 401 -6.37 -39.91 17.43
C TYR A 401 -6.13 -38.78 18.46
N GLU A 402 -7.12 -38.56 19.34
CA GLU A 402 -7.28 -37.38 20.23
C GLU A 402 -6.00 -36.91 20.96
N HIS A 403 -5.22 -37.81 21.59
CA HIS A 403 -4.11 -37.39 22.48
C HIS A 403 -2.78 -37.09 21.74
N GLU A 404 -2.48 -37.74 20.61
CA GLU A 404 -1.24 -37.52 19.86
C GLU A 404 -1.34 -36.26 18.99
N VAL A 405 -2.54 -36.01 18.46
CA VAL A 405 -2.85 -34.86 17.60
C VAL A 405 -2.80 -33.54 18.38
N GLN A 406 -3.28 -33.50 19.62
CA GLN A 406 -3.34 -32.27 20.42
C GLN A 406 -1.96 -31.63 20.64
N SER A 407 -0.94 -32.43 20.94
CA SER A 407 0.44 -31.94 21.13
C SER A 407 1.01 -31.32 19.84
N SER A 408 0.69 -31.90 18.68
CA SER A 408 1.12 -31.41 17.38
C SER A 408 0.40 -30.12 17.00
N VAL A 409 -0.89 -30.01 17.35
CA VAL A 409 -1.67 -28.77 17.18
C VAL A 409 -1.05 -27.66 18.02
N GLU A 410 -0.77 -27.90 19.29
CA GLU A 410 -0.13 -26.91 20.18
C GLU A 410 1.23 -26.45 19.66
N PHE A 411 2.04 -27.37 19.12
CA PHE A 411 3.32 -27.03 18.50
C PHE A 411 3.15 -26.10 17.29
N ALA A 412 2.21 -26.39 16.40
CA ALA A 412 1.92 -25.54 15.24
C ALA A 412 1.37 -24.16 15.66
N ILE A 413 0.52 -24.10 16.69
CA ILE A 413 0.01 -22.84 17.27
C ILE A 413 1.16 -22.00 17.82
N ASN A 414 2.07 -22.61 18.59
CA ASN A 414 3.23 -21.91 19.14
C ASN A 414 4.14 -21.38 18.02
N THR A 415 4.37 -22.18 16.98
CA THR A 415 5.13 -21.75 15.80
C THR A 415 4.49 -20.52 15.13
N ILE A 416 3.16 -20.51 14.93
CA ILE A 416 2.46 -19.34 14.40
C ILE A 416 2.63 -18.13 15.33
N ARG A 417 2.50 -18.32 16.65
CA ARG A 417 2.63 -17.24 17.64
C ARG A 417 4.01 -16.59 17.59
N ASP A 418 5.08 -17.39 17.52
CA ASP A 418 6.46 -16.90 17.44
C ASP A 418 6.67 -16.10 16.14
N LEU A 419 6.19 -16.62 15.01
CA LEU A 419 6.26 -15.93 13.72
C LEU A 419 5.47 -14.61 13.70
N ILE A 420 4.32 -14.55 14.38
CA ILE A 420 3.56 -13.31 14.58
C ILE A 420 4.40 -12.30 15.37
N GLY A 421 4.98 -12.74 16.49
CA GLY A 421 5.86 -11.91 17.32
C GLY A 421 7.01 -11.32 16.50
N ASP A 422 7.65 -12.14 15.67
CA ASP A 422 8.75 -11.72 14.80
C ASP A 422 8.34 -10.69 13.73
N ILE A 423 7.17 -10.84 13.11
CA ILE A 423 6.62 -9.85 12.18
C ILE A 423 6.36 -8.54 12.93
N CYS A 424 5.74 -8.61 14.11
CA CYS A 424 5.47 -7.43 14.92
C CYS A 424 6.76 -6.71 15.36
N ALA A 425 7.79 -7.45 15.76
CA ALA A 425 9.11 -6.91 16.09
C ALA A 425 9.83 -6.27 14.89
N SER A 426 9.46 -6.62 13.65
CA SER A 426 9.99 -5.97 12.45
C SER A 426 9.40 -4.57 12.18
N ILE A 427 8.22 -4.26 12.72
CA ILE A 427 7.46 -3.04 12.38
C ILE A 427 8.25 -1.75 12.62
N PRO A 428 8.94 -1.56 13.77
CA PRO A 428 9.71 -0.34 14.02
C PRO A 428 10.74 -0.04 12.92
N PHE A 429 11.38 -1.08 12.37
CA PHE A 429 12.36 -0.96 11.29
C PHE A 429 11.74 -0.44 9.98
N PHE A 430 10.50 -0.83 9.67
CA PHE A 430 9.75 -0.30 8.52
C PHE A 430 9.31 1.15 8.76
N THR A 431 9.09 1.56 10.01
CA THR A 431 8.76 2.93 10.38
C THR A 431 9.98 3.84 10.58
N GLY A 432 11.19 3.37 10.26
CA GLY A 432 12.44 4.12 10.42
C GLY A 432 12.97 4.21 11.86
N GLU A 433 12.23 3.69 12.83
CA GLU A 433 12.61 3.63 14.23
C GLU A 433 13.62 2.48 14.39
N GLY A 434 14.92 2.80 14.39
CA GLY A 434 16.03 1.82 14.52
C GLY A 434 16.98 1.69 13.32
N ARG A 435 16.82 2.50 12.24
CA ARG A 435 17.75 2.49 11.09
C ARG A 435 19.06 3.24 11.35
N ASP A 436 19.09 4.17 12.30
CA ASP A 436 20.27 4.99 12.59
C ASP A 436 21.36 4.27 13.39
N SER A 437 21.04 3.16 14.06
CA SER A 437 21.98 2.35 14.82
C SER A 437 23.03 1.64 13.93
N HIS A 438 22.78 1.52 12.63
CA HIS A 438 23.65 0.80 11.69
C HIS A 438 24.69 1.69 10.98
N LYS A 439 24.59 3.03 11.07
CA LYS A 439 25.55 3.94 10.40
C LYS A 439 26.80 4.26 11.24
N GLY A 440 26.85 3.81 12.49
CA GLY A 440 27.94 4.10 13.44
C GLY A 440 28.95 2.96 13.59
N GLY A 441 29.71 2.65 12.54
CA GLY A 441 30.94 1.88 12.68
C GLY A 441 32.02 2.72 13.36
N GLY A 442 31.98 2.81 14.69
CA GLY A 442 32.98 3.49 15.51
C GLY A 442 32.51 3.65 16.96
N SER A 443 33.24 3.07 17.90
CA SER A 443 33.05 3.28 19.34
C SER A 443 32.90 4.76 19.69
N SER A 444 31.76 5.14 20.27
CA SER A 444 31.65 5.94 21.49
C SER A 444 30.22 6.51 21.65
N SER A 445 29.56 6.15 22.76
CA SER A 445 28.65 6.98 23.57
C SER A 445 27.69 7.98 22.90
N ILE A 446 26.40 7.61 22.95
CA ILE A 446 25.19 8.42 23.25
C ILE A 446 25.26 9.94 22.98
N VAL A 447 24.36 10.42 22.11
CA VAL A 447 23.57 11.62 22.40
C VAL A 447 22.09 11.30 22.12
N VAL A 448 21.34 11.08 23.19
CA VAL A 448 19.89 11.28 23.20
C VAL A 448 19.68 12.80 23.10
N GLU A 449 19.32 13.27 21.92
CA GLU A 449 18.57 14.51 21.79
C GLU A 449 17.20 14.14 21.21
N VAL A 450 16.19 14.20 22.08
CA VAL A 450 14.79 14.25 21.70
C VAL A 450 14.59 15.56 20.94
N GLN A 451 14.88 15.56 19.64
CA GLN A 451 14.38 16.56 18.72
C GLN A 451 13.04 16.07 18.18
N THR A 452 12.00 16.32 18.98
CA THR A 452 10.65 16.56 18.48
C THR A 452 10.71 17.70 17.44
N GLU A 453 10.96 17.38 16.17
CA GLU A 453 10.51 18.17 14.99
C GLU A 453 10.90 17.63 13.60
N ARG A 454 11.57 16.48 13.47
CA ARG A 454 11.65 15.76 12.18
C ARG A 454 11.51 14.24 12.36
N ARG A 455 10.28 13.75 12.50
CA ARG A 455 9.97 12.42 11.96
C ARG A 455 10.18 12.55 10.45
N GLU A 456 11.26 11.98 9.91
CA GLU A 456 11.30 11.73 8.47
C GLU A 456 9.98 11.03 8.11
N MET A 457 9.22 11.60 7.18
CA MET A 457 7.96 10.99 6.76
C MET A 457 8.27 9.60 6.23
N VAL A 458 7.91 8.56 7.00
CA VAL A 458 7.98 7.17 6.53
C VAL A 458 7.20 7.11 5.23
N LYS A 459 7.87 6.75 4.14
CA LYS A 459 7.23 6.73 2.82
C LYS A 459 6.13 5.68 2.80
N ALA A 460 5.00 6.01 2.17
CA ALA A 460 3.89 5.09 1.99
C ALA A 460 4.33 3.80 1.30
N SER A 461 5.29 3.89 0.36
CA SER A 461 5.91 2.75 -0.31
C SER A 461 6.60 1.76 0.65
N GLU A 462 7.19 2.23 1.75
CA GLU A 462 7.85 1.36 2.74
C GLU A 462 6.83 0.68 3.65
N MET A 463 5.84 1.45 4.12
CA MET A 463 4.74 0.94 4.94
C MET A 463 3.90 -0.10 4.20
N ALA A 464 3.79 -0.01 2.88
CA ALA A 464 3.06 -0.97 2.04
C ALA A 464 3.60 -2.41 2.16
N TYR A 465 4.88 -2.58 2.51
CA TYR A 465 5.44 -3.91 2.72
C TYR A 465 4.90 -4.63 3.97
N LEU A 466 4.33 -3.89 4.93
CA LEU A 466 3.67 -4.46 6.10
C LEU A 466 2.21 -4.88 5.82
N SER A 467 1.61 -4.44 4.72
CA SER A 467 0.19 -4.72 4.43
C SER A 467 -0.09 -6.23 4.34
N ALA A 468 0.67 -6.95 3.52
CA ALA A 468 0.44 -8.39 3.33
C ALA A 468 0.73 -9.21 4.61
N PRO A 469 1.88 -9.06 5.30
CA PRO A 469 2.15 -9.79 6.53
C PRO A 469 1.11 -9.57 7.61
N LEU A 470 0.68 -8.32 7.84
CA LEU A 470 -0.36 -8.03 8.84
C LEU A 470 -1.72 -8.62 8.46
N CYS A 471 -2.10 -8.59 7.18
CA CYS A 471 -3.31 -9.29 6.72
C CYS A 471 -3.21 -10.80 6.96
N THR A 472 -2.07 -11.43 6.65
CA THR A 472 -1.85 -12.86 6.93
C THR A 472 -2.03 -13.17 8.41
N ILE A 473 -1.52 -12.33 9.32
CA ILE A 473 -1.68 -12.52 10.76
C ILE A 473 -3.15 -12.47 11.16
N ILE A 474 -3.90 -11.45 10.70
CA ILE A 474 -5.32 -11.28 11.03
C ILE A 474 -6.15 -12.48 10.55
N GLU A 475 -5.86 -13.00 9.36
CA GLU A 475 -6.53 -14.19 8.81
C GLU A 475 -6.29 -15.45 9.66
N HIS A 476 -5.26 -15.47 10.50
CA HIS A 476 -4.91 -16.59 11.38
C HIS A 476 -5.18 -16.32 12.87
N PHE A 477 -5.83 -15.22 13.25
CA PHE A 477 -6.17 -14.94 14.67
C PHE A 477 -6.96 -16.04 15.36
N ALA A 478 -7.86 -16.72 14.63
CA ALA A 478 -8.68 -17.80 15.16
C ALA A 478 -7.86 -19.04 15.55
N VAL A 479 -6.65 -19.19 15.02
CA VAL A 479 -5.79 -20.38 15.25
C VAL A 479 -4.45 -20.04 15.92
N SER A 480 -4.05 -18.77 15.98
CA SER A 480 -2.74 -18.36 16.51
C SER A 480 -2.62 -18.38 18.03
N GLY A 481 -3.75 -18.46 18.76
CA GLY A 481 -3.76 -18.30 20.22
C GLY A 481 -3.28 -16.92 20.69
N THR A 482 -3.34 -15.89 19.84
CA THR A 482 -3.03 -14.50 20.23
C THR A 482 -4.10 -13.93 21.16
N SER A 483 -3.68 -13.23 22.21
CA SER A 483 -4.60 -12.58 23.16
C SER A 483 -5.37 -11.42 22.53
N TYR A 484 -6.49 -11.02 23.14
CA TYR A 484 -7.29 -9.89 22.67
C TYR A 484 -6.48 -8.59 22.54
N LEU A 485 -5.61 -8.30 23.52
CA LEU A 485 -4.76 -7.10 23.50
C LEU A 485 -3.75 -7.14 22.36
N GLN A 486 -3.14 -8.31 22.10
CA GLN A 486 -2.23 -8.49 20.97
C GLN A 486 -2.96 -8.29 19.64
N GLN A 487 -4.15 -8.86 19.48
CA GLN A 487 -4.97 -8.66 18.27
C GLN A 487 -5.34 -7.18 18.07
N GLN A 488 -5.69 -6.46 19.13
CA GLN A 488 -6.03 -5.04 19.06
C GLN A 488 -4.82 -4.20 18.65
N TRP A 489 -3.63 -4.50 19.18
CA TRP A 489 -2.39 -3.85 18.80
C TRP A 489 -2.07 -4.07 17.31
N ILE A 490 -2.16 -5.32 16.83
CA ILE A 490 -1.91 -5.67 15.42
C ILE A 490 -2.90 -4.96 14.50
N ARG A 491 -4.19 -4.93 14.86
CA ARG A 491 -5.22 -4.16 14.14
C ARG A 491 -4.88 -2.67 14.08
N SER A 492 -4.42 -2.07 15.17
CA SER A 492 -3.97 -0.68 15.17
C SER A 492 -2.80 -0.45 14.20
N ARG A 493 -1.81 -1.34 14.17
CA ARG A 493 -0.69 -1.22 13.21
C ARG A 493 -1.18 -1.35 11.76
N LEU A 494 -2.12 -2.25 11.48
CA LEU A 494 -2.71 -2.37 10.13
C LEU A 494 -3.49 -1.10 9.74
N SER A 495 -4.21 -0.49 10.67
CA SER A 495 -4.88 0.79 10.45
C SER A 495 -3.87 1.89 10.10
N ASP A 496 -2.75 1.98 10.82
CA ASP A 496 -1.68 2.96 10.53
C ASP A 496 -1.09 2.75 9.12
N VAL A 497 -0.87 1.49 8.74
CA VAL A 497 -0.46 1.13 7.36
C VAL A 497 -1.52 1.55 6.35
N GLY A 498 -2.80 1.31 6.61
CA GLY A 498 -3.92 1.74 5.77
C GLY A 498 -3.94 3.25 5.54
N HIS A 499 -3.76 4.03 6.61
CA HIS A 499 -3.68 5.50 6.54
C HIS A 499 -2.46 5.95 5.73
N ALA A 500 -1.27 5.40 6.00
CA ALA A 500 -0.04 5.76 5.30
C ALA A 500 -0.11 5.43 3.80
N THR A 501 -0.66 4.26 3.46
CA THR A 501 -0.77 3.76 2.08
C THR A 501 -2.02 4.24 1.34
N SER A 502 -2.95 4.91 2.01
CA SER A 502 -4.29 5.22 1.48
C SER A 502 -5.10 3.99 1.04
N TYR A 503 -4.74 2.78 1.51
CA TYR A 503 -5.47 1.54 1.28
C TYR A 503 -6.64 1.47 2.26
N ALA A 504 -7.76 2.09 1.88
CA ALA A 504 -8.95 2.19 2.75
C ALA A 504 -9.51 0.81 3.14
N ILE A 505 -9.28 -0.23 2.33
CA ILE A 505 -9.68 -1.60 2.68
C ILE A 505 -8.92 -2.14 3.91
N LEU A 506 -7.67 -1.74 4.14
CA LEU A 506 -6.89 -2.20 5.30
C LEU A 506 -7.45 -1.63 6.60
N GLU A 507 -7.93 -0.39 6.58
CA GLU A 507 -8.62 0.21 7.71
C GLU A 507 -9.89 -0.57 8.05
N GLU A 508 -10.65 -1.04 7.06
CA GLU A 508 -11.82 -1.86 7.35
C GLU A 508 -11.48 -3.27 7.82
N ILE A 509 -10.46 -3.91 7.23
CA ILE A 509 -9.97 -5.21 7.72
C ILE A 509 -9.54 -5.08 9.19
N SER A 510 -8.93 -3.97 9.59
CA SER A 510 -8.53 -3.73 10.98
C SER A 510 -9.71 -3.59 11.96
N ARG A 511 -10.92 -3.32 11.46
CA ARG A 511 -12.14 -3.13 12.27
C ARG A 511 -13.05 -4.34 12.30
N VAL A 512 -12.77 -5.36 11.47
CA VAL A 512 -13.40 -6.68 11.51
C VAL A 512 -12.59 -7.57 12.45
#